data_AF-A0A9X3X246-F1
#
_entry.id   AF-A0A9X3X246-F1
#
_cell.length_a   1.000
_cell.length_b   1.000
_cell.length_c   1.000
_cell.angle_alpha   90.00
_cell.angle_beta   90.00
_cell.angle_gamma   90.00
#
_symmetry.space_group_name_H-M   'P 1'
#
loop_
_entity.id
_entity.type
_entity.pdbx_description
1 polymer ?
#
loop_
_entity_poly.entity_id
_entity_poly.type
_entity_poly.pdbx_seq_one_letter_code
_entity_poly.pdbx_strand_id
1 'polypeptide(L)'
;MDPIIDLAEGTEENTLAILLADRIRQNVTRTARKMQDFRALRGSVLIVAQDTTHTLTMRFDHGRLTIHDGTVGIPSVTLCGDEAVLRRLANVGLSRWLRLPKVFMRTAEGGATLWDIARAMADEKLTIYGLLSHPRLLVFLVRVLSEEGPGWG
;
A
#
# COMPACT_ATOMS: atom_id res chain seq x y z
N MET A 1 -4.75 12.62 17.43
CA MET A 1 -5.26 13.24 16.20
C MET A 1 -5.58 12.11 15.25
N ASP A 2 -6.84 12.06 14.83
CA ASP A 2 -7.35 11.04 13.92
C ASP A 2 -6.74 11.20 12.52
N PRO A 3 -6.57 10.10 11.77
CA PRO A 3 -6.04 10.17 10.41
C PRO A 3 -7.01 10.93 9.51
N ILE A 4 -6.51 11.85 8.68
CA ILE A 4 -7.35 12.52 7.67
C ILE A 4 -7.26 11.67 6.40
N ILE A 5 -8.35 11.01 6.04
CA ILE A 5 -8.44 10.12 4.88
C ILE A 5 -9.71 10.47 4.12
N ASP A 6 -9.54 11.21 3.03
CA ASP A 6 -10.61 11.79 2.23
C ASP A 6 -10.66 11.13 0.83
N LEU A 7 -11.87 10.96 0.30
CA LEU A 7 -12.09 10.75 -1.12
C LEU A 7 -12.31 12.12 -1.76
N ALA A 8 -11.64 12.40 -2.88
CA ALA A 8 -11.91 13.60 -3.67
C ALA A 8 -13.24 13.42 -4.42
N GLU A 9 -13.85 14.54 -4.81
CA GLU A 9 -15.09 14.55 -5.59
C GLU A 9 -15.00 13.65 -6.83
N GLY A 10 -16.01 12.82 -7.05
CA GLY A 10 -16.10 11.85 -8.14
C GLY A 10 -15.43 10.51 -7.83
N THR A 11 -14.71 10.39 -6.71
CA THR A 11 -14.03 9.15 -6.31
C THR A 11 -14.97 8.16 -5.61
N GLU A 12 -16.17 8.60 -5.24
CA GLU A 12 -17.17 7.81 -4.52
C GLU A 12 -17.73 6.63 -5.34
N GLU A 13 -17.54 6.63 -6.67
CA GLU A 13 -17.94 5.53 -7.56
C GLU A 13 -16.82 4.51 -7.76
N ASN A 14 -15.57 4.88 -7.45
CA ASN A 14 -14.42 3.99 -7.61
C ASN A 14 -14.32 3.03 -6.41
N THR A 15 -14.85 1.81 -6.60
CA THR A 15 -14.91 0.79 -5.55
C THR A 15 -13.53 0.32 -5.06
N LEU A 16 -12.46 0.49 -5.85
CA LEU A 16 -11.10 0.19 -5.42
C LEU A 16 -10.56 1.30 -4.49
N ALA A 17 -10.86 2.56 -4.80
CA ALA A 17 -10.50 3.71 -3.97
C ALA A 17 -11.16 3.64 -2.59
N ILE A 18 -12.47 3.38 -2.56
CA ILE A 18 -13.22 3.20 -1.31
C ILE A 18 -12.60 2.09 -0.46
N LEU A 19 -12.35 0.92 -1.05
CA LEU A 19 -11.75 -0.21 -0.36
C LEU A 19 -10.39 0.15 0.27
N LEU A 20 -9.52 0.82 -0.49
CA LEU A 20 -8.20 1.20 -0.02
C LEU A 20 -8.27 2.26 1.10
N ALA A 21 -9.14 3.27 0.96
CA ALA A 21 -9.36 4.28 1.99
C ALA A 21 -9.80 3.65 3.31
N ASP A 22 -10.81 2.77 3.25
CA ASP A 22 -11.36 2.10 4.42
C ASP A 22 -10.33 1.19 5.07
N ARG A 23 -9.58 0.42 4.28
CA ARG A 23 -8.53 -0.45 4.79
C ARG A 23 -7.44 0.35 5.51
N ILE A 24 -6.97 1.45 4.93
CA ILE A 24 -5.97 2.31 5.57
C ILE A 24 -6.54 2.89 6.86
N ARG A 25 -7.77 3.41 6.84
CA ARG A 25 -8.43 4.00 8.02
C ARG A 25 -8.53 2.99 9.17
N GLN A 26 -8.92 1.76 8.87
CA GLN A 26 -8.99 0.67 9.85
C GLN A 26 -7.60 0.30 10.40
N ASN A 27 -6.59 0.25 9.53
CA ASN A 27 -5.25 -0.16 9.91
C ASN A 27 -4.54 0.87 10.78
N VAL A 28 -4.59 2.16 10.42
CA VAL A 28 -3.85 3.21 11.14
C VAL A 28 -4.48 3.54 12.50
N THR A 29 -5.78 3.28 12.68
CA THR A 29 -6.46 3.44 13.97
C THR A 29 -6.20 2.28 14.92
N ARG A 30 -5.77 1.11 14.40
CA ARG A 30 -5.54 -0.10 15.19
C ARG A 30 -4.26 -0.05 16.04
N THR A 31 -3.15 0.49 15.52
CA THR A 31 -1.89 0.59 16.29
C THR A 31 -1.16 1.91 16.08
N ALA A 32 -0.52 2.38 17.15
CA ALA A 32 0.31 3.60 17.12
C ALA A 32 1.46 3.50 16.10
N ARG A 33 2.02 2.30 15.89
CA ARG A 33 3.06 2.07 14.89
C ARG A 33 2.56 2.34 13.47
N LYS A 34 1.36 1.87 13.11
CA LYS A 34 0.79 2.14 11.79
C LYS A 34 0.42 3.60 11.59
N MET A 35 -0.06 4.25 12.64
CA MET A 35 -0.24 5.70 12.64
C MET A 35 1.09 6.44 12.39
N GLN A 36 2.19 5.99 13.02
CA GLN A 36 3.53 6.56 12.79
C GLN A 36 4.00 6.34 11.35
N ASP A 37 3.85 5.11 10.82
CA ASP A 37 4.17 4.78 9.43
C ASP A 37 3.35 5.63 8.45
N PHE A 38 2.06 5.86 8.73
CA PHE A 38 1.17 6.70 7.93
C PHE A 38 1.59 8.18 7.94
N ARG A 39 2.01 8.71 9.10
CA ARG A 39 2.55 10.08 9.18
C ARG A 39 3.91 10.25 8.51
N ALA A 40 4.64 9.16 8.30
CA ALA A 40 5.89 9.16 7.55
C ALA A 40 5.67 9.15 6.03
N LEU A 41 4.46 8.84 5.55
CA LEU A 41 4.14 8.85 4.13
C LEU A 41 4.06 10.28 3.58
N ARG A 42 4.78 10.50 2.47
CA ARG A 42 4.72 11.69 1.64
C ARG A 42 4.96 11.29 0.19
N GLY A 43 4.13 11.75 -0.72
CA GLY A 43 4.24 11.50 -2.16
C GLY A 43 2.93 11.04 -2.78
N SER A 44 2.99 10.68 -4.05
CA SER A 44 1.84 10.24 -4.85
C SER A 44 2.04 8.80 -5.33
N VAL A 45 1.00 7.99 -5.18
CA VAL A 45 0.97 6.62 -5.69
C VAL A 45 -0.18 6.51 -6.68
N LEU A 46 0.15 6.23 -7.93
CA LEU A 46 -0.83 5.90 -8.96
C LEU A 46 -1.08 4.40 -8.92
N ILE A 47 -2.35 4.00 -8.98
CA ILE A 47 -2.77 2.61 -9.09
C ILE A 47 -3.59 2.47 -10.36
N VAL A 48 -3.22 1.52 -11.22
CA VAL A 48 -3.86 1.25 -12.51
C VAL A 48 -4.28 -0.22 -12.54
N ALA A 49 -5.59 -0.46 -12.47
CA ALA A 49 -6.15 -1.77 -12.78
C ALA A 49 -6.16 -1.94 -14.30
N GLN A 50 -5.40 -2.89 -14.84
CA GLN A 50 -5.21 -3.03 -16.30
C GLN A 50 -6.35 -3.76 -17.00
N ASP A 51 -7.05 -4.63 -16.27
CA ASP A 51 -8.18 -5.44 -16.73
C ASP A 51 -9.53 -4.73 -16.54
N THR A 52 -9.55 -3.60 -15.84
CA THR A 52 -10.74 -2.76 -15.64
C THR A 52 -10.45 -1.29 -15.99
N THR A 53 -11.44 -0.43 -15.87
CA THR A 53 -11.27 1.01 -16.10
C THR A 53 -10.83 1.77 -14.84
N HIS A 54 -10.63 1.07 -13.72
CA HIS A 54 -10.30 1.73 -12.45
C HIS A 54 -8.85 2.21 -12.45
N THR A 55 -8.69 3.51 -12.33
CA THR A 55 -7.41 4.18 -12.08
C THR A 55 -7.61 5.12 -10.92
N LEU A 56 -6.64 5.24 -10.01
CA LEU A 56 -6.73 6.17 -8.89
C LEU A 56 -5.37 6.69 -8.47
N THR A 57 -5.35 7.88 -7.89
CA THR A 57 -4.15 8.49 -7.32
C THR A 57 -4.31 8.71 -5.83
N MET A 58 -3.42 8.13 -5.04
CA MET A 58 -3.31 8.36 -3.61
C MET A 58 -2.27 9.44 -3.35
N ARG A 59 -2.67 10.55 -2.74
CA ARG A 59 -1.75 11.62 -2.33
C ARG A 59 -1.58 11.60 -0.82
N PHE A 60 -0.36 11.29 -0.40
CA PHE A 60 0.03 11.30 1.00
C PHE A 60 0.77 12.59 1.35
N ASP A 61 0.36 13.20 2.45
CA ASP A 61 0.99 14.37 3.04
C ASP A 61 0.98 14.27 4.57
N HIS A 62 2.00 13.63 5.13
CA HIS A 62 2.31 13.63 6.57
C HIS A 62 1.12 13.33 7.50
N GLY A 63 0.37 12.26 7.23
CA GLY A 63 -0.81 11.87 8.02
C GLY A 63 -2.13 12.35 7.43
N ARG A 64 -2.10 12.93 6.24
CA ARG A 64 -3.25 13.12 5.36
C ARG A 64 -3.13 12.20 4.13
N LEU A 65 -4.24 11.59 3.76
CA LEU A 65 -4.43 10.88 2.50
C LEU A 65 -5.64 11.47 1.79
N THR A 66 -5.45 11.88 0.54
CA THR A 66 -6.56 12.17 -0.39
C THR A 66 -6.46 11.19 -1.56
N ILE A 67 -7.55 10.48 -1.84
CA ILE A 67 -7.64 9.58 -2.99
C ILE A 67 -8.46 10.26 -4.07
N HIS A 68 -7.93 10.30 -5.29
CA HIS A 68 -8.58 10.82 -6.48
C HIS A 68 -8.90 9.68 -7.43
N ASP A 69 -10.05 9.73 -8.08
CA ASP A 69 -10.29 8.95 -9.29
C ASP A 69 -9.41 9.45 -10.43
N GLY A 70 -8.82 8.52 -11.17
CA GLY A 70 -7.88 8.80 -12.25
C GLY A 70 -6.48 9.24 -11.82
N THR A 71 -5.75 9.82 -12.76
CA THR A 71 -4.36 10.27 -12.58
C THR A 71 -4.31 11.74 -12.20
N VAL A 72 -3.66 12.06 -11.07
CA VAL A 72 -3.46 13.44 -10.61
C VAL A 72 -1.98 13.76 -10.44
N GLY A 73 -1.49 14.73 -11.21
CA GLY A 73 -0.09 15.16 -11.18
C GLY A 73 0.88 14.09 -11.64
N ILE A 74 2.13 14.17 -11.18
CA ILE A 74 3.18 13.18 -11.49
C ILE A 74 3.28 12.20 -10.30
N PRO A 75 3.04 10.90 -10.50
CA PRO A 75 3.17 9.91 -9.45
C PRO A 75 4.63 9.65 -9.08
N SER A 76 4.92 9.50 -7.78
CA SER A 76 6.22 9.05 -7.29
C SER A 76 6.40 7.54 -7.50
N VAL A 77 5.31 6.78 -7.37
CA VAL A 77 5.25 5.33 -7.59
C VAL A 77 4.00 5.02 -8.40
N THR A 78 4.10 4.06 -9.32
CA THR A 78 2.93 3.53 -10.04
C THR A 78 2.86 2.03 -9.82
N LEU A 79 1.68 1.54 -9.42
CA LEU A 79 1.34 0.13 -9.29
C LEU A 79 0.39 -0.23 -10.42
N CYS A 80 0.79 -1.14 -11.30
CA CYS A 80 -0.03 -1.62 -12.40
C CYS A 80 -0.26 -3.13 -12.27
N GLY A 81 -1.50 -3.58 -12.40
CA GLY A 81 -1.83 -5.01 -12.44
C GLY A 81 -3.32 -5.22 -12.55
N ASP A 82 -3.77 -6.46 -12.56
CA ASP A 82 -5.21 -6.74 -12.54
C ASP A 82 -5.85 -6.24 -11.24
N GLU A 83 -7.11 -5.81 -11.29
CA GLU A 83 -7.83 -5.30 -10.13
C GLU A 83 -7.88 -6.33 -9.01
N ALA A 84 -8.06 -7.61 -9.35
CA ALA A 84 -8.03 -8.70 -8.38
C ALA A 84 -6.68 -8.79 -7.64
N VAL A 85 -5.57 -8.51 -8.32
CA VAL A 85 -4.22 -8.50 -7.75
C VAL A 85 -4.03 -7.27 -6.86
N LEU A 86 -4.46 -6.10 -7.31
CA LEU A 86 -4.42 -4.84 -6.55
C LEU A 86 -5.28 -4.90 -5.28
N ARG A 87 -6.49 -5.47 -5.35
CA ARG A 87 -7.34 -5.74 -4.19
C ARG A 87 -6.68 -6.73 -3.23
N ARG A 88 -5.98 -7.75 -3.74
CA ARG A 88 -5.21 -8.67 -2.89
C ARG A 88 -4.08 -7.96 -2.17
N LEU A 89 -3.36 -7.03 -2.79
CA LEU A 89 -2.32 -6.23 -2.11
C LEU A 89 -2.89 -5.49 -0.89
N ALA A 90 -4.12 -4.98 -0.98
CA ALA A 90 -4.81 -4.35 0.15
C ALA A 90 -5.20 -5.32 1.28
N ASN A 91 -5.29 -6.62 0.99
CA ASN A 91 -5.78 -7.65 1.90
C ASN A 91 -4.69 -8.57 2.44
N VAL A 92 -3.48 -8.56 1.87
CA VAL A 92 -2.38 -9.40 2.34
C VAL A 92 -1.73 -8.74 3.55
N GLY A 93 -2.03 -9.26 4.74
CA GLY A 93 -1.28 -8.96 5.94
C GLY A 93 0.19 -9.38 5.77
N LEU A 94 1.10 -8.47 6.11
CA LEU A 94 2.56 -8.69 6.12
C LEU A 94 2.91 -10.04 6.76
N SER A 95 2.17 -10.56 7.74
CA SER A 95 2.46 -11.86 8.39
C SER A 95 2.27 -13.09 7.49
N ARG A 96 1.36 -13.04 6.50
CA ARG A 96 1.14 -14.15 5.55
C ARG A 96 2.14 -14.10 4.40
N TRP A 97 2.64 -12.89 4.11
CA TRP A 97 3.70 -12.60 3.16
C TRP A 97 5.08 -12.97 3.75
N LEU A 98 5.33 -12.62 5.02
CA LEU A 98 6.51 -12.99 5.82
C LEU A 98 6.50 -14.42 6.36
N ARG A 99 5.84 -15.39 5.72
CA ARG A 99 6.00 -16.83 6.06
C ARG A 99 7.35 -17.37 5.57
N LEU A 100 8.42 -16.63 5.82
CA LEU A 100 9.78 -17.10 5.66
C LEU A 100 10.17 -17.97 6.87
N PRO A 101 10.74 -19.16 6.65
CA PRO A 101 11.20 -20.03 7.73
C PRO A 101 12.23 -19.30 8.59
N LYS A 102 12.13 -19.47 9.92
CA LYS A 102 12.92 -18.82 10.99
C LYS A 102 14.45 -18.97 10.89
N VAL A 103 14.98 -19.61 9.85
CA VAL A 103 16.42 -19.88 9.66
C VAL A 103 17.19 -18.63 9.20
N PHE A 104 16.50 -17.60 8.71
CA PHE A 104 17.14 -16.34 8.26
C PHE A 104 17.25 -15.26 9.35
N MET A 105 16.87 -15.55 10.61
CA MET A 105 16.85 -14.61 11.74
C MET A 105 18.23 -14.27 12.34
N ARG A 106 19.31 -14.31 11.54
CA ARG A 106 20.66 -14.04 12.06
C ARG A 106 21.49 -13.13 11.18
N THR A 107 20.87 -12.11 10.60
CA THR A 107 21.56 -10.87 10.20
C THR A 107 20.60 -9.69 10.37
N ALA A 108 21.19 -8.55 10.70
CA ALA A 108 20.59 -7.45 11.42
C ALA A 108 19.47 -6.69 10.66
N GLU A 109 18.57 -6.11 11.44
CA GLU A 109 17.83 -4.86 11.15
C GLU A 109 17.00 -4.77 9.86
N GLY A 110 15.69 -5.03 10.00
CA GLY A 110 14.63 -4.25 9.33
C GLY A 110 14.48 -4.38 7.82
N GLY A 111 13.51 -5.16 7.36
CA GLY A 111 13.03 -5.04 5.98
C GLY A 111 11.90 -6.00 5.67
N ALA A 112 10.74 -5.47 5.24
CA ALA A 112 9.73 -6.27 4.58
C ALA A 112 10.37 -6.90 3.34
N THR A 113 10.26 -8.21 3.18
CA THR A 113 11.12 -8.95 2.25
C THR A 113 10.81 -8.64 0.79
N LEU A 114 11.78 -8.00 0.14
CA LEU A 114 11.85 -7.73 -1.30
C LEU A 114 11.50 -8.96 -2.17
N TRP A 115 11.66 -10.17 -1.63
CA TRP A 115 11.34 -11.44 -2.30
C TRP A 115 9.88 -11.64 -2.63
N ASP A 116 8.96 -11.23 -1.77
CA ASP A 116 7.54 -11.46 -2.01
C ASP A 116 6.96 -10.43 -3.00
N ILE A 117 7.55 -9.21 -3.04
CA ILE A 117 7.37 -8.25 -4.15
C ILE A 117 7.88 -8.89 -5.44
N ALA A 118 9.10 -9.45 -5.40
CA ALA A 118 9.70 -10.09 -6.55
C ALA A 118 8.87 -11.27 -7.07
N ARG A 119 8.20 -12.04 -6.22
CA ARG A 119 7.32 -13.14 -6.66
C ARG A 119 6.04 -12.64 -7.35
N ALA A 120 5.40 -11.59 -6.82
CA ALA A 120 4.26 -10.96 -7.47
C ALA A 120 4.64 -10.27 -8.80
N MET A 121 5.86 -9.74 -8.89
CA MET A 121 6.43 -9.24 -10.14
C MET A 121 6.82 -10.37 -11.11
N ALA A 122 7.30 -11.51 -10.59
CA ALA A 122 7.74 -12.66 -11.39
C ALA A 122 6.57 -13.41 -12.06
N ASP A 123 5.36 -13.35 -11.50
CA ASP A 123 4.14 -13.86 -12.13
C ASP A 123 3.57 -12.87 -13.18
N GLU A 124 4.27 -11.78 -13.52
CA GLU A 124 3.89 -10.70 -14.46
C GLU A 124 2.58 -9.94 -14.14
N LYS A 125 1.98 -10.21 -12.99
CA LYS A 125 0.65 -9.70 -12.61
C LYS A 125 0.66 -8.37 -11.87
N LEU A 126 1.84 -7.89 -11.51
CA LEU A 126 2.03 -6.60 -10.84
C LEU A 126 3.36 -5.98 -11.28
N THR A 127 3.29 -4.80 -11.87
CA THR A 127 4.46 -3.98 -12.22
C THR A 127 4.53 -2.76 -11.31
N ILE A 128 5.72 -2.46 -10.78
CA ILE A 128 5.95 -1.32 -9.89
C ILE A 128 6.97 -0.36 -10.50
N TYR A 129 6.54 0.84 -10.87
CA TYR A 129 7.42 1.92 -11.33
C TYR A 129 7.80 2.84 -10.17
N GLY A 130 9.00 3.42 -10.21
CA GLY A 130 9.50 4.34 -9.18
C GLY A 130 10.04 3.67 -7.92
N LEU A 131 10.13 2.33 -7.88
CA LEU A 131 10.63 1.56 -6.73
C LEU A 131 12.02 1.99 -6.27
N LEU A 132 12.97 2.17 -7.20
CA LEU A 132 14.35 2.53 -6.87
C LEU A 132 14.50 3.98 -6.40
N SER A 133 13.64 4.88 -6.88
CA SER A 133 13.66 6.30 -6.51
C SER A 133 12.89 6.58 -5.22
N HIS A 134 11.86 5.79 -4.91
CA HIS A 134 10.98 6.00 -3.75
C HIS A 134 10.76 4.72 -2.91
N PRO A 135 11.82 3.98 -2.51
CA PRO A 135 11.67 2.71 -1.81
C PRO A 135 11.01 2.87 -0.43
N ARG A 136 11.29 3.99 0.25
CA ARG A 136 10.67 4.31 1.55
C ARG A 136 9.16 4.45 1.43
N LEU A 137 8.68 5.16 0.41
CA LEU A 137 7.24 5.36 0.16
C LEU A 137 6.53 4.01 0.03
N LEU A 138 7.09 3.10 -0.77
CA LEU A 138 6.50 1.77 -0.97
C LEU A 138 6.51 0.94 0.32
N VAL A 139 7.61 0.93 1.08
CA VAL A 139 7.69 0.18 2.35
C VAL A 139 6.63 0.67 3.34
N PHE A 140 6.50 1.99 3.52
CA PHE A 140 5.49 2.54 4.42
C PHE A 140 4.08 2.30 3.89
N LEU A 141 3.85 2.39 2.58
CA LEU A 141 2.55 2.11 1.97
C LEU A 141 2.12 0.67 2.25
N VAL A 142 3.01 -0.30 2.00
CA VAL A 142 2.75 -1.71 2.25
C VAL A 142 2.48 -1.96 3.74
N ARG A 143 3.24 -1.34 4.65
CA ARG A 143 3.02 -1.48 6.11
C ARG A 143 1.67 -0.94 6.56
N VAL A 144 1.25 0.20 6.00
CA VAL A 144 -0.02 0.84 6.33
C VAL A 144 -1.22 0.07 5.73
N LEU A 145 -1.08 -0.50 4.54
CA LEU A 145 -2.12 -1.32 3.89
C LEU A 145 -2.24 -2.73 4.49
N SER A 146 -1.14 -3.30 4.97
CA SER A 146 -1.12 -4.66 5.48
C SER A 146 -1.98 -4.82 6.72
N GLU A 147 -2.76 -5.88 6.80
CA GLU A 147 -3.41 -6.29 8.05
C GLU A 147 -2.37 -6.75 9.10
N GLU A 148 -2.58 -6.38 10.36
CA GLU A 148 -1.79 -6.99 11.45
C GLU A 148 -2.36 -8.39 11.73
N GLY A 149 -1.55 -9.42 11.50
CA GLY A 149 -1.84 -10.76 12.01
C GLY A 149 -1.92 -10.75 13.54
N PRO A 150 -2.55 -11.75 14.17
CA PRO A 150 -2.59 -11.84 15.62
C PRO A 150 -1.15 -11.85 16.15
N GLY A 151 -0.81 -10.82 16.91
CA GLY A 151 0.44 -10.78 17.66
C GLY A 151 0.41 -11.94 18.64
N TRP A 152 1.35 -12.86 18.52
CA TRP A 152 1.66 -13.77 19.60
C TRP A 152 2.70 -13.09 20.49
N GLY A 153 2.40 -13.04 21.78
CA GLY A 153 3.39 -12.77 22.83
C GLY A 153 4.42 -13.87 22.96
#